data_AF-A0A178TND7-F1
#
_entry.id   AF-A0A178TND7-F1
#
_cell.length_a   1.000
_cell.length_b   1.000
_cell.length_c   1.000
_cell.angle_alpha   90.00
_cell.angle_beta   90.00
_cell.angle_gamma   90.00
#
_symmetry.space_group_name_H-M   'P 1'
#
loop_
_entity.id
_entity.type
_entity.pdbx_description
1 polymer ?
#
loop_
_entity_poly.entity_id
_entity_poly.type
_entity_poly.pdbx_seq_one_letter_code
_entity_poly.pdbx_strand_id
1 'polypeptide(L)' 'MFSIRYEAWGVDWDSLDGEKVKLIFMIAVPEQYAGNEHLKILQLLARKLMDETFREQLLTIRKVEDVLQLFETFQS' A
#
# COMPACT_ATOMS: atom_id res chain seq x y z
N MET A 1 -12.30 -18.77 20.83
CA MET A 1 -12.84 -18.88 19.46
C MET A 1 -12.44 -17.60 18.74
N PHE A 2 -11.45 -17.67 17.85
CA PHE A 2 -11.00 -16.50 17.09
C PHE A 2 -11.69 -16.53 15.72
N SER A 3 -12.66 -15.65 15.53
CA SER A 3 -13.30 -15.43 14.23
C SER A 3 -12.52 -14.34 13.50
N ILE A 4 -11.76 -14.71 12.46
CA ILE A 4 -11.23 -13.74 11.51
C ILE A 4 -12.41 -13.22 10.70
N ARG A 5 -12.83 -11.97 10.92
CA ARG A 5 -13.83 -11.31 10.08
C ARG A 5 -13.12 -10.79 8.83
N TYR A 6 -13.53 -11.31 7.67
CA TYR A 6 -13.15 -10.75 6.38
C TYR A 6 -14.03 -9.52 6.12
N GLU A 7 -13.51 -8.32 6.40
CA GLU A 7 -14.23 -7.10 6.08
C GLU A 7 -13.93 -6.71 4.64
N ALA A 8 -14.85 -7.06 3.73
CA ALA A 8 -14.79 -6.72 2.31
C ALA A 8 -14.78 -5.19 2.02
N TRP A 9 -14.87 -4.35 3.07
CA TRP A 9 -15.00 -2.89 3.00
C TRP A 9 -13.84 -2.13 3.66
N GLY A 10 -12.73 -2.80 3.97
CA GLY A 10 -11.57 -2.22 4.64
C GLY A 10 -11.49 -2.61 6.11
N VAL A 11 -10.33 -2.37 6.73
CA VAL A 11 -10.03 -2.73 8.12
C VAL A 11 -10.28 -1.53 9.03
N ASP A 12 -10.98 -1.76 10.14
CA ASP A 12 -11.06 -0.79 11.23
C ASP A 12 -9.68 -0.67 11.90
N TRP A 13 -9.07 0.50 11.77
CA TRP A 13 -7.70 0.77 12.20
C TRP A 13 -7.61 2.06 13.04
N ASP A 14 -8.74 2.54 13.57
CA ASP A 14 -8.82 3.79 14.33
C ASP A 14 -8.09 4.95 13.61
N SER A 15 -8.41 5.11 12.32
CA SER A 15 -7.78 6.14 11.50
C SER A 15 -8.15 7.53 12.01
N LEU A 16 -7.26 8.50 11.79
CA LEU A 16 -7.46 9.88 12.25
C LEU A 16 -8.68 10.57 11.64
N ASP A 17 -9.13 10.11 10.47
CA ASP A 17 -10.32 10.58 9.74
C ASP A 17 -11.58 9.74 10.03
N GLY A 18 -11.46 8.64 10.78
CA GLY A 18 -12.54 7.70 11.06
C GLY A 18 -12.95 6.81 9.87
N GLU A 19 -12.22 6.85 8.76
CA GLU A 19 -12.46 5.98 7.60
C GLU A 19 -11.78 4.60 7.69
N LYS A 20 -12.38 3.58 7.07
CA LYS A 20 -11.77 2.24 7.04
C LYS A 20 -10.54 2.22 6.13
N VAL A 21 -9.47 1.58 6.59
CA VAL A 21 -8.23 1.42 5.81
C VAL A 21 -8.44 0.37 4.72
N LYS A 22 -8.22 0.75 3.46
CA LYS A 22 -8.36 -0.13 2.30
C LYS A 22 -7.03 -0.66 1.76
N LEU A 23 -5.92 0.04 2.02
CA LEU A 23 -4.59 -0.31 1.54
C LEU A 23 -3.59 -0.26 2.70
N ILE A 24 -2.80 -1.32 2.86
CA ILE A 24 -1.71 -1.40 3.83
C ILE A 24 -0.44 -1.77 3.07
N PHE A 25 0.63 -0.99 3.26
CA PHE A 25 1.93 -1.25 2.65
C PHE A 25 2.94 -1.61 3.73
N MET A 26 3.68 -2.69 3.50
CA MET A 26 4.81 -3.10 4.33
C MET A 26 6.09 -2.93 3.52
N ILE A 27 7.05 -2.18 4.05
CA ILE A 27 8.36 -1.97 3.44
C ILE A 27 9.39 -2.74 4.25
N ALA A 28 10.01 -3.74 3.64
CA ALA A 28 11.12 -4.47 4.22
C ALA A 28 12.42 -4.06 3.52
N VAL A 29 13.41 -3.62 4.31
CA VAL A 29 14.76 -3.33 3.82
C VAL A 29 15.76 -4.20 4.60
N PRO A 30 16.81 -4.74 3.94
CA PRO A 30 17.87 -5.44 4.66
C PRO A 30 18.52 -4.53 5.70
N GLU A 31 18.94 -5.09 6.84
CA GLU A 31 19.50 -4.33 7.97
C GLU A 31 20.70 -3.46 7.58
N GLN A 32 21.54 -3.95 6.68
CA GLN A 32 22.67 -3.22 6.10
C GLN A 32 22.28 -1.95 5.32
N TYR A 33 21.00 -1.78 4.98
CA TYR A 33 20.39 -0.62 4.32
C TYR A 33 19.31 0.04 5.19
N ALA A 34 19.32 -0.21 6.51
CA ALA A 34 18.33 0.35 7.45
C ALA A 34 18.44 1.88 7.64
N GLY A 35 19.34 2.55 6.92
CA GLY A 35 19.50 4.00 6.88
C GLY A 35 18.29 4.71 6.26
N ASN A 36 18.48 5.42 5.16
CA ASN A 36 17.45 6.32 4.61
C ASN A 36 16.61 5.69 3.49
N GLU A 37 16.88 4.44 3.15
CA GLU A 37 16.37 3.76 1.97
C GLU A 37 14.88 3.47 2.13
N HIS A 38 14.45 3.04 3.32
CA HIS A 38 13.03 2.88 3.63
C HIS A 38 12.28 4.22 3.58
N LEU A 39 12.89 5.33 4.02
CA LEU A 39 12.31 6.66 3.92
C LEU A 39 12.18 7.14 2.47
N LYS A 40 13.17 6.84 1.62
CA LYS A 40 13.12 7.16 0.20
C LYS A 40 11.98 6.39 -0.50
N ILE A 41 11.85 5.08 -0.21
CA ILE A 41 10.75 4.26 -0.74
C ILE A 41 9.40 4.81 -0.28
N LEU A 42 9.27 5.12 1.02
CA LEU A 42 8.05 5.70 1.60
C LEU A 42 7.68 7.02 0.92
N GLN A 43 8.65 7.92 0.72
CA GLN A 43 8.41 9.23 0.12
C GLN A 43 7.97 9.11 -1.35
N LEU A 44 8.58 8.20 -2.11
CA LEU A 44 8.19 7.89 -3.48
C LEU A 44 6.77 7.31 -3.56
N LEU A 45 6.46 6.34 -2.69
CA LEU A 45 5.15 5.71 -2.60
C LEU A 45 4.07 6.74 -2.24
N ALA A 46 4.30 7.55 -1.19
CA ALA A 46 3.37 8.58 -0.75
C ALA A 46 3.07 9.58 -1.88
N ARG A 47 4.09 10.00 -2.63
CA ARG A 47 3.90 10.88 -3.79
C ARG A 47 3.03 10.24 -4.86
N LYS A 48 3.23 8.95 -5.14
CA LYS A 48 2.43 8.25 -6.16
C LYS A 48 1.01 7.97 -5.69
N LEU A 49 0.79 7.73 -4.40
CA LEU A 49 -0.57 7.59 -3.85
C LEU A 49 -1.38 8.88 -3.92
N MET A 50 -0.76 10.05 -4.14
CA MET A 50 -1.47 11.29 -4.46
C MET A 50 -2.07 11.31 -5.87
N ASP A 51 -1.58 10.46 -6.79
CA ASP A 51 -2.16 10.26 -8.11
C ASP A 51 -3.45 9.44 -7.99
N GLU A 52 -4.58 10.07 -8.29
CA GLU A 52 -5.91 9.48 -8.20
C GLU A 52 -6.05 8.25 -9.09
N THR A 53 -5.53 8.29 -10.33
CA THR A 53 -5.63 7.17 -11.28
C THR A 53 -4.89 5.95 -10.73
N PHE A 54 -3.69 6.17 -10.19
CA PHE A 54 -2.89 5.10 -9.58
C PHE A 54 -3.59 4.50 -8.35
N ARG A 55 -4.17 5.35 -7.50
CA ARG A 55 -4.90 4.91 -6.31
C ARG A 55 -6.13 4.08 -6.67
N GLU A 56 -6.91 4.51 -7.65
CA GLU A 56 -8.09 3.78 -8.13
C GLU A 56 -7.72 2.42 -8.73
N GLN A 57 -6.62 2.35 -9.49
CA GLN A 57 -6.11 1.08 -10.01
C GLN A 57 -5.77 0.12 -8.86
N LEU A 58 -5.06 0.58 -7.83
CA LEU A 58 -4.75 -0.25 -6.65
C LEU A 58 -6.00 -0.75 -5.92
N LEU A 59 -7.07 0.05 -5.85
CA LEU A 59 -8.33 -0.34 -5.19
C LEU A 59 -9.17 -1.32 -6.01
N THR A 60 -8.90 -1.46 -7.31
CA THR A 60 -9.72 -2.27 -8.24
C THR A 60 -9.02 -3.54 -8.73
N ILE A 61 -7.69 -3.59 -8.69
CA ILE A 61 -6.89 -4.77 -9.04
C ILE A 61 -7.26 -5.96 -8.14
N ARG A 62 -7.41 -7.14 -8.77
CA ARG A 62 -7.80 -8.39 -8.09
C ARG A 62 -6.73 -9.48 -8.12
N LYS A 63 -5.63 -9.24 -8.83
CA LYS A 63 -4.55 -10.21 -9.03
C LYS A 63 -3.23 -9.59 -8.60
N VAL A 64 -2.39 -10.38 -7.94
CA VAL A 64 -1.11 -9.92 -7.41
C VAL A 64 -0.17 -9.50 -8.54
N GLU A 65 -0.22 -10.19 -9.68
CA GLU A 65 0.61 -9.93 -10.84
C GLU A 65 0.35 -8.52 -11.42
N ASP A 66 -0.91 -8.10 -11.46
CA ASP A 66 -1.31 -6.78 -11.96
C ASP A 66 -0.80 -5.67 -11.02
N VAL A 67 -0.75 -5.93 -9.71
CA VAL A 67 -0.12 -5.00 -8.74
C VAL A 67 1.36 -4.85 -9.07
N LEU A 68 2.09 -5.95 -9.28
CA LEU A 68 3.52 -5.90 -9.60
C LEU A 68 3.77 -5.12 -10.89
N GLN A 69 2.99 -5.36 -11.95
CA GLN A 69 3.10 -4.64 -13.22
C GLN A 69 2.86 -3.12 -13.06
N LEU A 70 1.90 -2.75 -12.21
CA LEU A 70 1.61 -1.35 -11.90
C LEU A 70 2.81 -0.66 -11.23
N PHE A 71 3.54 -1.38 -10.36
CA PHE A 71 4.78 -0.91 -9.72
C PHE A 71 6.02 -0.97 -10.63
N GLU A 72 6.06 -1.84 -11.64
CA GLU A 72 7.15 -1.86 -12.63
C GLU A 72 7.06 -0.67 -13.59
N THR A 73 5.84 -0.31 -14.01
CA THR A 73 5.57 0.91 -14.81
C THR A 73 6.03 2.20 -14.07
N PHE A 74 6.27 2.13 -12.76
CA PHE A 74 6.76 3.23 -11.93
C PHE A 74 8.29 3.43 -12.00
N GLN A 75 9.08 2.44 -12.45
CA GLN A 75 10.55 2.55 -12.51
C GLN A 75 11.13 3.02 -13.86
N SER A 76 10.30 3.12 -14.89
CA SER A 76 10.65 3.63 -16.23
C SER A 76 10.26 5.10 -16.40
#